data_AF-A0ABC8RJ19-F1
#
_entry.id   AF-A0ABC8RJ19-F1
#
_cell.length_a   1.000
_cell.length_b   1.000
_cell.length_c   1.000
_cell.angle_alpha   90.00
_cell.angle_beta   90.00
_cell.angle_gamma   90.00
#
_symmetry.space_group_name_H-M   'P 1'
#
loop_
_entity.id
_entity.type
_entity.pdbx_description
1 polymer ?
#
loop_
_entity_poly.entity_id
_entity_poly.type
_entity_poly.pdbx_seq_one_letter_code
_entity_poly.pdbx_strand_id
1 'polypeptide(L)' 'MTVTVQLFDERPMSASVPQRVTCTVAEAQVPMKGIAATPHYKKALLDNGLTVQAVDFGILIA' A
#
# COMPACT_ATOMS: atom_id res chain seq x y z
N MET A 1 -7.07 12.58 0.38
CA MET A 1 -5.68 12.87 0.82
C MET A 1 -5.34 14.29 0.41
N THR A 2 -4.70 15.07 1.28
CA THR A 2 -4.20 16.41 0.96
C THR A 2 -2.69 16.35 0.73
N VAL A 3 -2.18 17.05 -0.29
CA VAL A 3 -0.76 17.11 -0.64
C VAL A 3 -0.27 18.56 -0.64
N THR A 4 1.02 18.76 -0.39
CA THR A 4 1.64 20.08 -0.50
C THR A 4 2.24 20.23 -1.88
N VAL A 5 1.86 21.29 -2.59
CA VAL A 5 2.44 21.64 -3.89
C VAL A 5 3.22 22.93 -3.74
N GLN A 6 4.46 22.95 -4.21
CA GLN A 6 5.30 24.14 -4.24
C GLN A 6 5.24 24.76 -5.63
N LEU A 7 4.82 26.03 -5.68
CA LEU A 7 4.74 26.80 -6.92
C LEU A 7 5.90 27.78 -7.01
N PHE A 8 6.37 28.04 -8.23
CA PHE A 8 7.30 29.11 -8.59
C PHE A 8 6.77 29.78 -9.85
N ASP A 9 6.60 31.11 -9.81
CA ASP A 9 5.97 31.88 -10.89
C ASP A 9 4.62 31.28 -11.36
N GLU A 10 3.73 30.96 -10.42
CA GLU A 10 2.43 30.32 -10.67
C GLU A 10 2.50 28.93 -11.34
N ARG A 11 3.71 28.36 -11.49
CA ARG A 11 3.91 27.02 -12.07
C ARG A 11 4.24 26.01 -10.97
N PRO A 12 3.60 24.83 -10.97
CA PRO A 12 3.93 23.78 -10.02
C PRO A 12 5.33 23.23 -10.31
N MET A 13 6.21 23.31 -9.32
CA MET A 13 7.60 22.84 -9.43
C MET A 13 7.83 21.52 -8.71
N SER A 14 7.20 21.32 -7.55
CA SER A 14 7.31 20.09 -6.77
C SER A 14 6.02 19.80 -6.02
N ALA A 15 5.83 18.54 -5.63
CA ALA A 15 4.74 18.12 -4.76
C ALA A 15 5.27 17.11 -3.74
N SER A 16 4.75 17.16 -2.52
CA SER A 16 5.08 16.22 -1.46
C SER A 16 3.81 15.61 -0.87
N VAL A 17 3.89 14.29 -0.68
CA VAL A 17 2.86 13.50 -0.01
C VAL A 17 3.16 13.49 1.49
N PRO A 18 2.13 13.48 2.37
CA PRO A 18 2.35 13.33 3.81
C PRO A 18 3.18 12.09 4.14
N GLN A 19 3.97 12.15 5.20
CA GLN A 19 4.80 11.01 5.63
C GLN A 19 3.99 9.74 5.93
N ARG A 20 2.73 9.90 6.36
CA ARG A 20 1.81 8.79 6.60
C ARG A 20 0.53 9.03 5.83
N VAL A 21 0.11 8.02 5.08
CA VAL A 21 -1.12 8.01 4.30
C VAL A 21 -1.90 6.74 4.61
N THR A 22 -3.21 6.82 4.45
CA THR A 22 -4.10 5.64 4.51
C THR A 22 -4.49 5.30 3.08
N CYS A 23 -4.21 4.06 2.69
CA CYS A 23 -4.58 3.51 1.39
C CYS A 23 -5.42 2.24 1.59
N THR A 24 -6.24 1.90 0.61
CA THR A 24 -7.04 0.67 0.64
C THR A 24 -6.28 -0.45 -0.07
N VAL A 25 -6.31 -1.66 0.47
CA VAL A 25 -5.76 -2.84 -0.22
C VAL A 25 -6.74 -3.24 -1.32
N ALA A 26 -6.30 -3.17 -2.58
CA ALA A 26 -7.08 -3.57 -3.75
C ALA A 26 -6.97 -5.08 -3.99
N GLU A 27 -5.74 -5.61 -3.96
CA GLU A 27 -5.46 -7.04 -4.14
C GLU A 27 -4.35 -7.49 -3.20
N ALA A 28 -4.41 -8.72 -2.70
CA ALA A 28 -3.36 -9.29 -1.87
C ALA A 28 -2.98 -10.68 -2.38
N GLN A 29 -1.70 -11.03 -2.26
CA GLN A 29 -1.22 -12.36 -2.65
C GLN A 29 -1.95 -13.44 -1.83
N VAL A 30 -2.71 -14.29 -2.53
CA VAL A 30 -3.40 -15.42 -1.92
C VAL A 30 -2.38 -16.48 -1.50
N PRO A 31 -2.55 -17.15 -0.35
CA PRO A 31 -1.73 -18.30 0.00
C PRO A 31 -1.74 -19.34 -1.12
N MET A 32 -0.56 -19.76 -1.57
CA MET A 32 -0.47 -20.88 -2.51
C MET A 32 -0.93 -22.16 -1.78
N LYS A 33 -1.95 -22.82 -2.33
CA LYS A 33 -2.44 -24.11 -1.82
C LYS A 33 -1.27 -25.10 -1.80
N GLY A 34 -0.95 -25.65 -0.62
CA GLY A 34 0.09 -26.67 -0.45
C GLY A 34 1.39 -26.21 0.22
N ILE A 35 1.54 -24.94 0.58
CA ILE A 35 2.64 -24.49 1.44
C ILE A 35 2.13 -24.43 2.89
N ALA A 36 2.68 -25.28 3.76
CA ALA A 36 2.25 -25.45 5.16
C ALA A 36 2.56 -24.23 6.06
N ALA A 37 3.22 -23.19 5.54
CA ALA A 37 3.51 -21.96 6.26
C ALA A 37 2.91 -20.77 5.51
N THR A 38 1.94 -20.09 6.12
CA THR A 38 1.55 -18.75 5.70
C THR A 38 2.77 -17.82 5.81
N PRO A 39 3.24 -17.22 4.72
CA PRO A 39 4.37 -16.30 4.80
C PRO A 39 3.98 -15.10 5.68
N HIS A 40 4.83 -14.76 6.65
CA HIS A 40 4.61 -13.62 7.57
C HIS A 40 4.44 -12.28 6.83
N TYR A 41 4.95 -12.19 5.60
CA TYR A 41 4.88 -11.01 4.76
C TYR A 41 4.30 -11.36 3.39
N LYS A 42 3.28 -10.63 2.96
CA LYS A 42 2.66 -10.76 1.64
C LYS A 42 2.76 -9.45 0.86
N LYS A 43 2.83 -9.57 -0.47
CA LYS A 43 2.67 -8.42 -1.36
C LYS A 43 1.19 -8.05 -1.43
N ALA A 44 0.90 -6.77 -1.25
CA ALA A 44 -0.41 -6.18 -1.38
C ALA A 44 -0.36 -5.04 -2.40
N LEU A 45 -1.26 -5.07 -3.37
CA LEU A 45 -1.53 -3.99 -4.29
C LEU A 45 -2.50 -3.02 -3.62
N LEU A 46 -2.13 -1.76 -3.58
CA LEU A 46 -2.96 -0.68 -3.07
C LEU A 46 -3.83 -0.08 -4.19
N ASP A 47 -4.90 0.58 -3.80
CA ASP A 47 -5.81 1.35 -4.67
C ASP A 47 -5.11 2.42 -5.53
N ASN A 48 -3.96 2.92 -5.08
CA ASN A 48 -3.12 3.85 -5.83
C ASN A 48 -2.15 3.17 -6.82
N GLY A 49 -2.24 1.84 -6.97
CA GLY A 49 -1.41 1.04 -7.87
C GLY A 49 -0.02 0.69 -7.34
N LEU A 50 0.36 1.14 -6.13
CA LEU A 50 1.62 0.77 -5.52
C LEU A 50 1.53 -0.62 -4.88
N THR A 51 2.62 -1.37 -4.96
CA THR A 51 2.75 -2.65 -4.27
C THR A 51 3.59 -2.47 -3.01
N VAL A 52 3.06 -2.91 -1.87
CA VAL A 52 3.75 -2.87 -0.57
C VAL A 52 3.87 -4.27 0.03
N GLN A 53 4.83 -4.44 0.93
CA GLN A 53 4.92 -5.64 1.76
C GLN A 53 4.17 -5.37 3.07
N ALA A 54 3.09 -6.13 3.29
CA ALA A 54 2.29 -6.04 4.50
C ALA A 54 2.48 -7.31 5.34
N VAL A 55 2.36 -7.15 6.66
CA VAL A 55 2.33 -8.29 7.59
C VAL A 55 1.01 -9.03 7.39
N ASP A 56 1.09 -10.34 7.18
CA ASP A 56 -0.07 -11.20 7.10
C ASP A 56 -0.61 -11.46 8.50
N PHE A 57 -1.63 -10.70 8.89
CA PHE A 57 -2.45 -11.06 10.06
C PHE A 57 -3.39 -12.17 9.61
N GLY A 58 -2.90 -13.41 9.68
CA GLY A 58 -3.65 -14.61 9.31
C GLY A 58 -5.10 -14.51 9.78
N ILE A 59 -6.02 -14.67 8.82
CA ILE A 59 -7.47 -14.59 9.02
C ILE A 59 -7.85 -15.52 10.18
N LEU A 60 -8.02 -14.95 11.38
CA LEU A 60 -8.69 -15.58 12.51
C LEU A 60 -10.21 -15.43 12.34
N ILE A 61 -10.69 -15.80 11.16
CA ILE A 61 -12.12 -15.84 10.83
C ILE A 61 -12.35 -17.12 10.02
N ALA A 62 -12.37 -18.23 10.74
CA ALA A 62 -13.02 -19.46 10.35
C ALA A 62 -13.75 -19.98 11.60
#